data_AF-A0AA88DXD9-F1
#
_entry.id   AF-A0AA88DXD9-F1
#
_cell.length_a   1.000
_cell.length_b   1.000
_cell.length_c   1.000
_cell.angle_alpha   90.00
_cell.angle_beta   90.00
_cell.angle_gamma   90.00
#
_symmetry.space_group_name_H-M   'P 1'
#
loop_
_entity.id
_entity.type
_entity.pdbx_description
1 polymer ?
#
loop_
_entity_poly.entity_id
_entity_poly.type
_entity_poly.pdbx_seq_one_letter_code
_entity_poly.pdbx_strand_id
1 'polypeptide(L)'
;MKRVHMVRKSGERIKVTFDEKGQPVRPLTYYALSSMREGNHIEVPIPYMISGANVHVFLNFDDIYEFINFQEISANCILVYLRYLAELCAINGRAEKFVFVSPTLISLFSTYTPDAGLRERANALVAFLRDAPKGRLYLVPHNRGRHWL
;
A
#
# COMPACT_ATOMS: atom_id res chain seq x y z
N MET A 1 -1.72 -8.40 -22.25
CA MET A 1 -2.89 -9.27 -22.01
C MET A 1 -3.76 -8.58 -20.96
N LYS A 2 -4.82 -7.88 -21.38
CA LYS A 2 -5.73 -7.16 -20.48
C LYS A 2 -6.41 -8.16 -19.53
N ARG A 3 -6.00 -8.18 -18.27
CA ARG A 3 -6.70 -8.95 -17.22
C ARG A 3 -7.84 -8.11 -16.66
N VAL A 4 -9.06 -8.44 -17.05
CA VAL A 4 -10.32 -7.83 -16.60
C VAL A 4 -10.94 -8.75 -15.56
N HIS A 5 -11.15 -8.30 -14.32
CA HIS A 5 -11.98 -9.06 -13.37
C HIS A 5 -12.77 -8.15 -12.40
N MET A 6 -14.06 -7.99 -12.74
CA MET A 6 -15.31 -7.84 -11.97
C MET A 6 -15.52 -6.78 -10.86
N VAL A 7 -16.74 -6.20 -10.88
CA VAL A 7 -17.32 -5.17 -9.97
C VAL A 7 -18.65 -5.66 -9.39
N ARG A 8 -18.98 -5.33 -8.11
CA ARG A 8 -20.37 -5.16 -7.59
C ARG A 8 -20.44 -4.38 -6.24
N LYS A 9 -21.67 -4.12 -5.75
CA LYS A 9 -22.16 -2.97 -4.93
C LYS A 9 -22.38 -3.34 -3.44
N SER A 10 -22.06 -2.41 -2.53
CA SER A 10 -22.39 -2.36 -1.08
C SER A 10 -21.90 -3.54 -0.22
N GLY A 11 -20.80 -3.35 0.51
CA GLY A 11 -20.26 -4.31 1.50
C GLY A 11 -19.16 -5.26 0.99
N GLU A 12 -18.60 -5.06 -0.22
CA GLU A 12 -17.58 -5.94 -0.79
C GLU A 12 -16.42 -5.22 -1.51
N ARG A 13 -15.28 -5.93 -1.54
CA ARG A 13 -13.89 -5.53 -1.83
C ARG A 13 -13.68 -4.96 -3.25
N ILE A 14 -13.14 -3.75 -3.40
CA ILE A 14 -12.87 -3.10 -4.71
C ILE A 14 -11.51 -3.50 -5.29
N LYS A 15 -11.51 -4.25 -6.39
CA LYS A 15 -10.27 -4.65 -7.09
C LYS A 15 -9.71 -3.53 -7.97
N VAL A 16 -8.55 -3.01 -7.58
CA VAL A 16 -7.76 -2.06 -8.38
C VAL A 16 -6.88 -2.83 -9.36
N THR A 17 -7.13 -2.65 -10.66
CA THR A 17 -6.27 -3.15 -11.74
C THR A 17 -5.45 -2.01 -12.32
N PHE A 18 -4.14 -2.22 -12.45
CA PHE A 18 -3.22 -1.26 -13.05
C PHE A 18 -3.03 -1.57 -14.53
N ASP A 19 -3.08 -0.54 -15.39
CA ASP A 19 -2.90 -0.72 -16.83
C ASP A 19 -1.43 -0.98 -17.19
N GLU A 20 -1.22 -1.57 -18.37
CA GLU A 20 0.12 -1.87 -18.91
C GLU A 20 0.96 -0.59 -19.17
N LYS A 21 0.32 0.59 -19.14
CA LYS A 21 0.96 1.91 -19.27
C LYS A 21 1.32 2.57 -17.93
N GLY A 22 1.00 1.92 -16.82
CA GLY A 22 1.47 2.31 -15.51
C GLY A 22 0.91 3.62 -14.97
N GLN A 23 -0.37 3.93 -15.18
CA GLN A 23 -1.01 5.06 -14.49
C GLN A 23 -2.14 4.60 -13.54
N PRO A 24 -1.80 4.12 -12.33
CA PRO A 24 -2.75 3.71 -11.28
C PRO A 24 -3.69 4.81 -10.81
N VAL A 25 -3.14 6.02 -10.78
CA VAL A 25 -3.71 7.14 -10.07
C VAL A 25 -4.99 7.57 -10.77
N ARG A 26 -4.96 7.64 -12.11
CA ARG A 26 -6.05 8.21 -12.89
C ARG A 26 -7.35 7.38 -12.83
N PRO A 27 -7.33 6.04 -12.90
CA PRO A 27 -8.53 5.22 -12.69
C PRO A 27 -9.06 5.29 -11.26
N LEU A 28 -8.18 5.30 -10.26
CA LEU A 28 -8.55 5.39 -8.84
C LEU A 28 -9.20 6.73 -8.50
N THR A 29 -8.58 7.83 -8.95
CA THR A 29 -9.09 9.19 -8.71
C THR A 29 -10.38 9.44 -9.48
N TYR A 30 -10.47 8.95 -10.73
CA TYR A 30 -11.72 9.02 -11.49
C TYR A 30 -12.86 8.28 -10.78
N TYR A 31 -12.63 7.03 -10.36
CA TYR A 31 -13.64 6.25 -9.64
C TYR A 31 -14.07 6.92 -8.33
N ALA A 32 -13.12 7.41 -7.54
CA ALA A 32 -13.41 8.08 -6.29
C ALA A 32 -14.28 9.31 -6.49
N LEU A 33 -13.90 10.18 -7.42
CA LEU A 33 -14.60 11.44 -7.69
C LEU A 33 -15.96 11.23 -8.36
N SER A 34 -16.13 10.18 -9.16
CA SER A 34 -17.38 9.96 -9.89
C SER A 34 -18.40 9.11 -9.14
N SER A 35 -17.97 8.27 -8.21
CA SER A 35 -18.78 7.13 -7.73
C SER A 35 -18.71 6.84 -6.24
N MET A 36 -17.66 7.26 -5.52
CA MET A 36 -17.57 7.00 -4.08
C MET A 36 -18.50 7.95 -3.33
N ARG A 37 -19.29 7.37 -2.43
CA ARG A 37 -20.11 8.05 -1.44
C ARG A 37 -19.48 7.87 -0.07
N GLU A 38 -19.95 8.67 0.89
CA GLU A 38 -19.60 8.52 2.30
C GLU A 38 -19.83 7.07 2.76
N GLY A 39 -18.84 6.49 3.44
CA GLY A 39 -18.81 5.08 3.86
C GLY A 39 -18.35 4.07 2.79
N ASN A 40 -18.07 4.48 1.55
CA ASN A 40 -17.43 3.61 0.56
C ASN A 40 -15.93 3.51 0.79
N HIS A 41 -15.38 2.32 0.54
CA HIS A 41 -13.95 2.07 0.59
C HIS A 41 -13.51 1.17 -0.56
N ILE A 42 -12.30 1.39 -1.04
CA ILE A 42 -11.61 0.53 -1.98
C ILE A 42 -10.73 -0.43 -1.21
N GLU A 43 -10.96 -1.73 -1.37
CA GLU A 43 -10.18 -2.73 -0.66
C GLU A 43 -9.09 -3.35 -1.53
N VAL A 44 -7.85 -3.19 -1.09
CA VAL A 44 -6.66 -3.63 -1.81
C VAL A 44 -5.98 -4.75 -1.03
N PRO A 45 -5.89 -5.98 -1.59
CA PRO A 45 -5.11 -7.06 -0.98
C PRO A 45 -3.61 -6.74 -1.08
N ILE A 46 -2.90 -6.81 0.03
CA ILE A 46 -1.46 -6.58 0.09
C ILE A 46 -0.74 -7.92 0.30
N PRO A 47 0.15 -8.31 -0.62
CA PRO A 47 0.93 -9.55 -0.49
C PRO A 47 1.83 -9.57 0.76
N TYR A 48 2.03 -10.77 1.31
CA TYR A 48 3.02 -11.04 2.36
C TYR A 48 4.40 -10.42 2.08
N MET A 49 4.87 -10.52 0.82
CA MET A 49 6.17 -10.00 0.40
C MET A 49 6.35 -8.50 0.62
N ILE A 50 5.26 -7.74 0.80
CA ILE A 50 5.30 -6.29 1.01
C ILE A 50 5.08 -5.95 2.49
N SER A 51 4.10 -6.59 3.14
CA SER A 51 3.70 -6.20 4.50
C SER A 51 4.15 -7.15 5.61
N GLY A 52 4.83 -8.25 5.29
CA GLY A 52 5.17 -9.30 6.25
C GLY A 52 3.95 -10.11 6.73
N ALA A 53 2.76 -9.84 6.18
CA ALA A 53 1.51 -10.53 6.43
C ALA A 53 0.61 -10.49 5.19
N ASN A 54 -0.39 -11.37 5.09
CA ASN A 54 -1.44 -11.20 4.08
C ASN A 54 -2.52 -10.30 4.67
N VAL A 55 -2.50 -9.02 4.30
CA VAL A 55 -3.42 -8.02 4.84
C VAL A 55 -4.26 -7.38 3.75
N HIS A 56 -5.35 -6.76 4.16
CA HIS A 56 -6.18 -5.94 3.29
C HIS A 56 -6.13 -4.50 3.78
N VAL A 57 -5.94 -3.59 2.82
CA VAL A 57 -5.91 -2.15 3.06
C VAL A 57 -7.15 -1.54 2.44
N PHE A 58 -7.73 -0.57 3.13
CA PHE A 58 -8.94 0.12 2.69
C PHE A 58 -8.58 1.58 2.40
N LEU A 59 -8.87 2.04 1.18
CA LEU A 59 -8.82 3.45 0.82
C LEU A 59 -10.23 4.03 0.85
N ASN A 60 -10.48 5.00 1.71
CA ASN A 60 -11.76 5.70 1.74
C ASN A 60 -11.76 6.90 0.77
N PHE A 61 -12.84 7.69 0.77
CA PHE A 61 -12.92 8.88 -0.05
C PHE A 61 -11.84 9.91 0.34
N ASP A 62 -11.62 10.11 1.63
CA ASP A 62 -10.65 11.09 2.16
C ASP A 62 -9.22 10.77 1.72
N ASP A 63 -8.81 9.51 1.79
CA ASP A 63 -7.50 9.02 1.31
C ASP A 63 -7.21 9.47 -0.12
N ILE A 64 -8.23 9.44 -0.98
CA ILE A 64 -8.12 9.77 -2.41
C ILE A 64 -8.29 11.27 -2.62
N TYR A 65 -9.21 11.90 -1.89
CA TYR A 65 -9.44 13.34 -1.93
C TYR A 65 -8.22 14.12 -1.45
N GLU A 66 -7.59 13.71 -0.35
CA GLU A 66 -6.36 14.29 0.16
C GLU A 66 -5.22 14.12 -0.85
N PHE A 67 -5.08 12.93 -1.43
CA PHE A 67 -4.07 12.65 -2.44
C PHE A 67 -4.19 13.55 -3.69
N ILE A 68 -5.39 13.77 -4.22
CA ILE A 68 -5.59 14.63 -5.41
C ILE A 68 -5.42 16.13 -5.10
N ASN A 69 -5.67 16.53 -3.86
CA ASN A 69 -5.56 17.93 -3.42
C ASN A 69 -4.20 18.24 -2.80
N PHE A 70 -3.20 17.38 -3.00
CA PHE A 70 -1.84 17.52 -2.49
C PHE A 70 -1.80 17.76 -0.96
N GLN A 71 -2.71 17.10 -0.24
CA GLN A 71 -2.75 17.09 1.22
C GLN A 71 -1.90 15.93 1.77
N GLU A 72 -1.95 15.73 3.10
CA GLU A 72 -1.24 14.64 3.76
C GLU A 72 -1.62 13.28 3.15
N ILE A 73 -0.61 12.50 2.75
CA ILE A 73 -0.83 11.18 2.14
C ILE A 73 -0.87 10.13 3.25
N SER A 74 -1.93 9.34 3.32
CA SER A 74 -2.04 8.27 4.31
C SER A 74 -1.04 7.13 4.06
N ALA A 75 -0.72 6.38 5.13
CA ALA A 75 0.09 5.16 5.01
C ALA A 75 -0.56 4.10 4.10
N ASN A 76 -1.90 4.07 4.04
CA ASN A 76 -2.65 3.20 3.16
C ASN A 76 -2.41 3.56 1.69
N CYS A 77 -2.45 4.84 1.34
CA CYS A 77 -2.12 5.33 0.00
C CYS A 77 -0.69 4.93 -0.42
N ILE A 78 0.29 5.12 0.46
CA ILE A 78 1.69 4.69 0.21
C ILE A 78 1.76 3.18 -0.01
N LEU A 79 1.11 2.37 0.83
CA LEU A 79 1.15 0.92 0.73
C LEU A 79 0.50 0.39 -0.56
N VAL A 80 -0.61 0.99 -0.98
CA VAL A 80 -1.27 0.66 -2.26
C VAL A 80 -0.35 1.02 -3.44
N TYR A 81 0.37 2.14 -3.35
CA TYR A 81 1.34 2.54 -4.36
C TYR A 81 2.56 1.60 -4.41
N LEU A 82 3.09 1.17 -3.26
CA LEU A 82 4.16 0.16 -3.20
C LEU A 82 3.75 -1.17 -3.84
N ARG A 83 2.52 -1.63 -3.58
CA ARG A 83 1.96 -2.82 -4.25
C ARG A 83 1.97 -2.65 -5.76
N TYR A 84 1.52 -1.50 -6.25
CA TYR A 84 1.56 -1.22 -7.67
C TYR A 84 2.99 -1.27 -8.23
N LEU A 85 3.96 -0.64 -7.57
CA LEU A 85 5.36 -0.67 -8.01
C LEU A 85 5.93 -2.09 -8.04
N ALA A 86 5.56 -2.93 -7.07
CA ALA A 86 5.96 -4.34 -7.05
C ALA A 86 5.40 -5.11 -8.25
N GLU A 87 4.12 -4.91 -8.57
CA GLU A 87 3.49 -5.51 -9.75
C GLU A 87 4.12 -5.01 -11.05
N LEU A 88 4.41 -3.71 -11.15
CA LEU A 88 5.10 -3.13 -12.30
C LEU A 88 6.51 -3.72 -12.45
N CYS A 89 7.26 -3.88 -11.36
CA CYS A 89 8.57 -4.52 -11.39
C CYS A 89 8.47 -5.97 -11.85
N ALA A 90 7.46 -6.72 -11.40
CA ALA A 90 7.23 -8.10 -11.85
C ALA A 90 6.94 -8.18 -13.35
N ILE A 91 6.04 -7.34 -13.86
CA ILE A 91 5.71 -7.27 -15.30
C ILE A 91 6.94 -6.96 -16.14
N ASN A 92 7.85 -6.13 -15.64
CA ASN A 92 9.07 -5.73 -16.34
C ASN A 92 10.28 -6.67 -16.10
N GLY A 93 10.09 -7.83 -15.47
CA GLY A 93 11.18 -8.78 -15.18
C GLY A 93 12.20 -8.26 -14.17
N ARG A 94 11.81 -7.34 -13.29
CA ARG A 94 12.66 -6.69 -12.26
C ARG A 94 12.25 -7.03 -10.82
N ALA A 95 11.35 -8.00 -10.61
CA ALA A 95 10.91 -8.42 -9.27
C ALA A 95 12.07 -8.85 -8.36
N GLU A 96 13.12 -9.44 -8.94
CA GLU A 96 14.31 -9.90 -8.20
C GLU A 96 15.24 -8.76 -7.76
N LYS A 97 15.03 -7.52 -8.22
CA LYS A 97 15.90 -6.38 -7.88
C LYS A 97 15.44 -5.62 -6.65
N PHE A 98 14.13 -5.61 -6.38
CA PHE A 98 13.51 -4.72 -5.40
C PHE A 98 12.71 -5.49 -4.36
N VAL A 99 12.76 -4.99 -3.13
CA VAL A 99 11.89 -5.38 -2.03
C VAL A 99 11.17 -4.12 -1.57
N PHE A 100 9.85 -4.16 -1.50
CA PHE A 100 9.03 -3.03 -1.05
C PHE A 100 8.55 -3.33 0.36
N VAL A 101 8.78 -2.42 1.31
CA VAL A 101 8.47 -2.64 2.72
C VAL A 101 7.29 -1.77 3.13
N SER A 102 6.29 -2.38 3.78
CA SER A 102 5.13 -1.64 4.29
C SER A 102 5.55 -0.58 5.31
N PRO A 103 5.03 0.66 5.20
CA PRO A 103 5.23 1.70 6.23
C PRO A 103 4.82 1.26 7.62
N THR A 104 3.83 0.35 7.73
CA THR A 104 3.34 -0.15 9.02
C THR A 104 4.38 -1.01 9.74
N LEU A 105 5.28 -1.69 9.03
CA LEU A 105 6.35 -2.47 9.67
C LEU A 105 7.39 -1.59 10.36
N ILE A 106 7.54 -0.34 9.91
CA ILE A 106 8.55 0.61 10.40
C ILE A 106 7.91 1.59 11.38
N SER A 107 6.69 2.06 11.06
CA SER A 107 6.04 3.20 11.68
C SER A 107 4.72 2.85 12.37
N LEU A 108 4.39 1.55 12.57
CA LEU A 108 3.17 1.02 13.23
C LEU A 108 2.58 2.03 14.21
N PHE A 109 1.42 2.62 13.89
CA PHE A 109 0.76 3.62 14.75
C PHE A 109 0.77 3.15 16.21
N SER A 110 1.52 3.82 17.10
CA SER A 110 1.45 3.52 18.53
C SER A 110 0.11 4.01 19.03
N THR A 111 -0.86 3.12 19.10
CA THR A 111 -2.03 3.36 19.95
C THR A 111 -1.75 2.99 21.41
N TYR A 112 -0.65 2.31 21.73
CA TYR A 112 -0.35 1.91 23.11
C TYR A 112 1.14 2.04 23.43
N THR A 113 1.47 3.10 24.17
CA THR A 113 2.73 3.39 24.89
C THR A 113 4.04 3.48 24.06
N PRO A 114 4.87 4.52 24.26
CA PRO A 114 6.10 4.75 23.47
C PRO A 114 7.10 3.57 23.48
N ASP A 115 7.27 2.90 24.62
CA ASP A 115 8.33 1.90 24.80
C ASP A 115 7.88 0.46 24.50
N ALA A 116 6.62 0.11 24.81
CA ALA A 116 6.08 -1.23 24.56
C ALA A 116 5.64 -1.47 23.10
N GLY A 117 5.79 -0.46 22.23
CA GLY A 117 5.62 -0.63 20.79
C GLY A 117 6.96 -0.78 20.05
N LEU A 118 8.06 -0.26 20.60
CA LEU A 118 9.32 -0.17 19.87
C LEU A 118 9.98 -1.54 19.68
N ARG A 119 9.98 -2.38 20.71
CA ARG A 119 10.60 -3.70 20.66
C ARG A 119 9.83 -4.65 19.74
N GLU A 120 8.52 -4.60 19.77
CA GLU A 120 7.60 -5.38 18.95
C GLU A 120 7.75 -4.99 17.48
N ARG A 121 7.86 -3.69 17.17
CA ARG A 121 8.19 -3.18 15.83
C ARG A 121 9.55 -3.69 15.34
N ALA A 122 10.58 -3.56 16.17
CA ALA A 122 11.91 -4.03 15.84
C ALA A 122 11.91 -5.54 15.56
N ASN A 123 11.21 -6.33 16.37
CA ASN A 123 11.07 -7.77 16.18
C ASN A 123 10.31 -8.11 14.89
N ALA A 124 9.22 -7.40 14.56
CA ALA A 124 8.50 -7.61 13.32
C ALA A 124 9.35 -7.30 12.09
N LEU A 125 10.11 -6.19 12.13
CA LEU A 125 11.05 -5.83 11.08
C LEU A 125 12.19 -6.86 10.96
N VAL A 126 12.77 -7.30 12.07
CA VAL A 126 13.81 -8.34 12.08
C VAL A 126 13.27 -9.65 11.51
N ALA A 127 12.06 -10.06 11.88
CA ALA A 127 11.42 -11.26 11.34
C ALA A 127 11.22 -11.15 9.82
N PHE A 128 10.72 -10.01 9.34
CA PHE A 128 10.59 -9.73 7.92
C PHE A 128 11.95 -9.80 7.20
N LEU A 129 12.97 -9.09 7.72
CA LEU A 129 14.29 -9.02 7.09
C LEU A 129 15.06 -10.34 7.12
N ARG A 130 14.83 -11.19 8.13
CA ARG A 130 15.45 -12.52 8.22
C ARG A 130 15.04 -13.41 7.05
N ASP A 131 13.76 -13.35 6.68
CA ASP A 131 13.18 -14.18 5.62
C ASP A 131 13.21 -13.47 4.26
N ALA A 132 13.58 -12.19 4.23
CA ALA A 132 13.64 -11.39 3.03
C ALA A 132 14.85 -11.75 2.14
N PRO A 133 14.71 -11.64 0.81
CA PRO A 133 15.79 -11.95 -0.12
C PRO A 133 17.02 -11.06 0.06
N LYS A 134 18.21 -11.69 0.14
CA LYS A 134 19.49 -11.00 0.26
C LYS A 134 19.95 -10.43 -1.08
N GLY A 135 20.75 -9.35 -1.04
CA GLY A 135 21.35 -8.74 -2.23
C GLY A 135 20.38 -7.90 -3.09
N ARG A 136 19.17 -7.63 -2.60
CA ARG A 136 18.17 -6.78 -3.27
C ARG A 136 18.16 -5.36 -2.69
N LEU A 137 17.60 -4.41 -3.44
CA LEU A 137 17.37 -3.04 -2.97
C LEU A 137 16.04 -2.95 -2.22
N TYR A 138 16.07 -2.44 -0.99
CA TYR A 138 14.89 -2.30 -0.15
C TYR A 138 14.37 -0.86 -0.25
N LEU A 139 13.09 -0.71 -0.57
CA LEU A 139 12.36 0.55 -0.51
C LEU A 139 11.55 0.57 0.77
N VAL A 140 11.87 1.52 1.64
CA VAL A 140 11.45 1.56 3.04
C VAL A 140 10.88 2.96 3.31
N PRO A 141 9.56 3.19 3.07
CA PRO A 141 8.99 4.49 3.32
C PRO A 141 8.94 4.78 4.81
N HIS A 142 9.33 5.99 5.19
CA HIS A 142 9.34 6.44 6.58
C HIS A 142 8.51 7.72 6.71
N ASN A 143 7.53 7.71 7.61
CA ASN A 143 6.77 8.91 7.94
C ASN A 143 7.26 9.48 9.26
N ARG A 144 7.80 10.71 9.22
CA ARG A 144 8.19 11.46 10.41
C ARG A 144 7.23 12.62 10.61
N GLY A 145 6.17 12.40 11.38
CA GLY A 145 5.26 13.46 11.81
C GLY A 145 4.66 14.23 10.63
N ARG A 146 4.06 13.49 9.68
CA ARG A 146 3.41 13.99 8.44
C ARG A 146 4.34 14.27 7.27
N HIS A 147 5.62 13.88 7.37
CA HIS A 147 6.59 13.99 6.28
C HIS A 147 7.07 12.61 5.83
N TRP A 148 6.81 12.27 4.56
CA TRP A 148 7.27 11.02 3.95
C TRP A 148 8.69 11.16 3.38
N LEU A 149 9.53 10.18 3.74
CA LEU A 149 10.89 9.99 3.27
C LEU A 149 11.01 8.61 2.59
#